data_AF-A0A7Z9XU74-F1
#
_entry.id   AF-A0A7Z9XU74-F1
#
_cell.length_a   1.000
_cell.length_b   1.000
_cell.length_c   1.000
_cell.angle_alpha   90.00
_cell.angle_beta   90.00
_cell.angle_gamma   90.00
#
_symmetry.space_group_name_H-M   'P 1'
#
loop_
_entity.id
_entity.type
_entity.pdbx_description
1 polymer ?
#
loop_
_entity_poly.entity_id
_entity_poly.type
_entity_poly.pdbx_seq_one_letter_code
_entity_poly.pdbx_strand_id
1 'polypeptide(L)'
;MEKTIAVLALALFLGGCAHYGVENNPPGNSAKVIKSENDKRQYEYLILPNNMRVLLVSDPEADKAAAAMSVRVGSVSNPPGRDGLAHFLEHMLFMGTEKYPDVDEYSSFIKRNGGSDNAFTADNQTTYFFDIKAEALEPALDRFAQFFIAPLFDAKYVEREANAVHSEYQLKLKEDSRRIDAAEKQSYNPASPYARFFVGNLDTLADRQDSRLRDDVIAFYKKHYSANIMGLTVVGKEPLPVLKTWVEDKFSAVPDRKAKPYRPVQEEFIYLPSQLPVEVDVRPLKEMHKLTLAFPIPSQRANYKTRPIDYVSNFIGDEGQGSLYDLLKKKGWITSLSAGGQNLDDVQGVFNVSMNLTETGVQHVSEITQHLFTYIDLLKNQGIEQWRFDELSRKSTLDFRFEEKMPASNYAMILSEKLLHYPAEDVLRAGKIYAEWEPALLEALLAHLRPEKLVMTLVDPDVKTDKVEAFYKVPYRISRIDDSQLAQWKGVQADGALALPRPNPFIPEHVEIKPLVQATQAPLALEKEQGNMLWYQQDNQFAVPRAVFMLTLELPGVRNTAKKA
;
A
#
# COMPACT_ATOMS: atom_id res chain seq x y z
N MET A 1 -30.04 47.27 -53.06
CA MET A 1 -29.32 48.12 -52.11
C MET A 1 -29.39 47.41 -50.78
N GLU A 2 -28.22 46.95 -50.31
CA GLU A 2 -27.92 46.34 -49.01
C GLU A 2 -28.91 45.34 -48.41
N LYS A 3 -28.44 44.10 -48.22
CA LYS A 3 -28.67 43.38 -46.97
C LYS A 3 -27.55 42.36 -46.71
N THR A 4 -26.94 42.58 -45.56
CA THR A 4 -25.88 41.89 -44.86
C THR A 4 -26.12 40.38 -44.69
N ILE A 5 -25.10 39.57 -44.98
CA ILE A 5 -24.96 38.18 -44.53
C ILE A 5 -23.63 38.09 -43.78
N ALA A 6 -23.69 37.76 -42.49
CA ALA A 6 -22.53 37.47 -41.66
C ALA A 6 -22.13 35.99 -41.85
N VAL A 7 -20.86 35.75 -42.20
CA VAL A 7 -20.27 34.42 -42.38
C VAL A 7 -19.45 34.06 -41.14
N LEU A 8 -19.76 32.90 -40.56
CA LEU A 8 -19.01 32.21 -39.50
C LEU A 8 -17.57 31.91 -39.94
N ALA A 9 -16.60 32.25 -39.08
CA ALA A 9 -15.24 31.73 -39.16
C ALA A 9 -15.06 30.58 -38.14
N LEU A 10 -14.71 29.41 -38.67
CA LEU A 10 -14.40 28.19 -37.94
C LEU A 10 -13.00 28.33 -37.30
N ALA A 11 -12.90 28.33 -35.97
CA ALA A 11 -11.63 28.31 -35.25
C ALA A 11 -11.37 26.89 -34.71
N LEU A 12 -10.34 26.25 -35.26
CA LEU A 12 -9.77 24.99 -34.79
C LEU A 12 -9.05 25.23 -33.44
N PHE A 13 -9.57 24.64 -32.36
CA PHE A 13 -8.86 24.53 -31.08
C PHE A 13 -7.94 23.31 -31.10
N LEU A 14 -6.64 23.56 -31.24
CA LEU A 14 -5.59 22.60 -30.89
C LEU A 14 -5.42 22.63 -29.36
N GLY A 15 -5.94 21.62 -28.68
CA GLY A 15 -5.70 21.39 -27.25
C GLY A 15 -4.26 20.93 -27.01
N GLY A 16 -3.44 21.79 -26.44
CA GLY A 16 -2.11 21.42 -25.96
C GLY A 16 -2.22 20.56 -24.70
N CYS A 17 -1.71 19.33 -24.76
CA CYS A 17 -1.45 18.51 -23.59
C CYS A 17 -0.32 19.16 -22.77
N ALA A 18 -0.65 19.76 -21.63
CA ALA A 18 0.36 20.19 -20.66
C ALA A 18 1.02 18.95 -20.03
N HIS A 19 2.28 18.72 -20.38
CA HIS A 19 3.17 17.83 -19.63
C HIS A 19 3.43 18.44 -18.25
N TYR A 20 2.74 17.95 -17.22
CA TYR A 20 3.15 18.18 -15.83
C TYR A 20 4.28 17.22 -15.49
N GLY A 21 5.49 17.55 -15.94
CA GLY A 21 6.72 17.00 -15.40
C GLY A 21 7.12 17.83 -14.19
N VAL A 22 6.78 17.37 -12.98
CA VAL A 22 7.44 17.91 -11.77
C VAL A 22 8.84 17.30 -11.74
N GLU A 23 9.84 18.07 -12.17
CA GLU A 23 11.22 17.81 -11.77
C GLU A 23 11.31 18.01 -10.26
N ASN A 24 11.28 16.91 -9.51
CA ASN A 24 11.56 16.89 -8.09
C ASN A 24 13.06 17.18 -7.88
N ASN A 25 13.43 18.45 -7.87
CA ASN A 25 14.72 18.86 -7.30
C ASN A 25 14.72 18.47 -5.82
N PRO A 26 15.71 17.70 -5.33
CA PRO A 26 15.75 17.32 -3.92
C PRO A 26 15.91 18.60 -3.06
N PRO A 27 15.08 18.76 -2.00
CA PRO A 27 15.32 19.80 -1.03
C PRO A 27 16.73 19.61 -0.43
N GLY A 28 17.41 20.72 -0.13
CA GLY A 28 18.80 20.74 0.33
C GLY A 28 19.07 19.81 1.53
N ASN A 29 20.35 19.58 1.80
CA ASN A 29 20.90 18.56 2.72
C ASN A 29 20.41 18.58 4.19
N SER A 30 19.44 19.44 4.56
CA SER A 30 18.93 19.64 5.91
C SER A 30 17.46 20.08 5.92
N ALA A 31 16.58 19.32 5.26
CA ALA A 31 15.14 19.59 5.32
C ALA A 31 14.58 19.28 6.72
N LYS A 32 13.80 20.19 7.28
CA LYS A 32 13.16 20.01 8.60
C LYS A 32 11.99 19.02 8.47
N VAL A 33 12.10 17.87 9.13
CA VAL A 33 11.02 16.87 9.19
C VAL A 33 9.89 17.36 10.10
N ILE A 34 8.65 17.37 9.60
CA ILE A 34 7.47 17.71 10.39
C ILE A 34 6.99 16.48 11.15
N LYS A 35 6.99 16.57 12.48
CA LYS A 35 6.51 15.52 13.40
C LYS A 35 5.31 15.99 14.21
N SER A 36 4.61 15.05 14.84
CA SER A 36 3.57 15.34 15.83
C SER A 36 4.18 16.06 17.05
N GLU A 37 3.39 16.94 17.66
CA GLU A 37 3.72 17.59 18.94
C GLU A 37 3.96 16.58 20.08
N ASN A 38 3.29 15.42 20.01
CA ASN A 38 3.41 14.37 21.03
C ASN A 38 4.58 13.42 20.75
N ASP A 39 5.26 13.56 19.62
CA ASP A 39 6.38 12.72 19.27
C ASP A 39 7.68 13.24 19.90
N LYS A 40 8.16 12.54 20.93
CA LYS A 40 9.39 12.88 21.66
C LYS A 40 10.68 12.55 20.90
N ARG A 41 10.62 11.75 19.83
CA ARG A 41 11.80 11.33 19.06
C ARG A 41 12.43 12.50 18.31
N GLN A 42 13.72 12.40 18.03
CA GLN A 42 14.44 13.38 17.22
C GLN A 42 14.70 12.81 15.83
N TYR A 43 14.70 13.68 14.81
CA TYR A 43 14.81 13.29 13.41
C TYR A 43 15.86 14.14 12.70
N GLU A 44 16.68 13.51 11.88
CA GLU A 44 17.57 14.18 10.93
C GLU A 44 17.45 13.52 9.56
N TYR A 45 17.11 14.32 8.54
CA TYR A 45 17.20 13.89 7.16
C TYR A 45 18.52 14.38 6.56
N LEU A 46 19.19 13.51 5.81
CA LEU A 46 20.41 13.85 5.07
C LEU A 46 20.46 13.10 3.74
N ILE A 47 21.25 13.63 2.81
CA ILE A 47 21.63 12.94 1.58
C ILE A 47 23.13 12.65 1.67
N LEU A 48 23.50 11.38 1.57
CA LEU A 48 24.90 10.96 1.57
C LEU A 48 25.62 11.40 0.29
N PRO A 49 26.97 11.43 0.25
CA PRO A 49 27.73 11.81 -0.94
C PRO A 49 27.43 10.96 -2.19
N ASN A 50 26.90 9.75 -2.00
CA ASN A 50 26.45 8.83 -3.06
C ASN A 50 24.96 9.02 -3.45
N ASN A 51 24.33 10.13 -3.08
CA ASN A 51 22.92 10.46 -3.35
C ASN A 51 21.87 9.57 -2.65
N MET A 52 22.28 8.74 -1.69
CA MET A 52 21.35 7.98 -0.86
C MET A 52 20.58 8.90 0.10
N ARG A 53 19.27 8.73 0.16
CA ARG A 53 18.40 9.46 1.10
C ARG A 53 18.38 8.72 2.42
N VAL A 54 18.63 9.43 3.52
CA VAL A 54 18.63 8.84 4.85
C VAL A 54 17.75 9.62 5.81
N LEU A 55 16.99 8.90 6.63
CA LEU A 55 16.32 9.43 7.81
C LEU A 55 16.85 8.75 9.07
N LEU A 56 17.39 9.56 9.99
CA LEU A 56 17.83 9.12 11.31
C LEU A 56 16.72 9.42 12.32
N VAL A 57 16.44 8.46 13.19
CA VAL A 57 15.46 8.57 14.27
C VAL A 57 16.17 8.25 15.58
N SER A 58 16.32 9.23 16.46
CA SER A 58 16.82 9.04 17.81
C SER A 58 15.64 8.92 18.78
N ASP A 59 15.49 7.74 19.39
CA ASP A 59 14.53 7.46 20.45
C ASP A 59 15.29 6.95 21.70
N PRO A 60 15.67 7.84 22.63
CA PRO A 60 16.40 7.45 23.84
C PRO A 60 15.66 6.46 24.76
N GLU A 61 14.34 6.29 24.57
CA GLU A 61 13.50 5.36 25.34
C GLU A 61 13.31 4.00 24.62
N ALA A 62 13.97 3.77 23.49
CA ALA A 62 13.77 2.56 22.70
C ALA A 62 14.52 1.34 23.29
N ASP A 63 13.77 0.27 23.59
CA ASP A 63 14.32 -1.03 23.99
C ASP A 63 14.98 -1.78 22.82
N LYS A 64 14.49 -1.53 21.60
CA LYS A 64 15.02 -2.09 20.34
C LYS A 64 15.39 -0.98 19.38
N ALA A 65 16.51 -1.15 18.71
CA ALA A 65 16.89 -0.40 17.54
C ALA A 65 16.48 -1.13 16.25
N ALA A 66 16.45 -0.42 15.13
CA ALA A 66 16.11 -0.99 13.84
C ALA A 66 16.75 -0.22 12.69
N ALA A 67 16.88 -0.88 11.54
CA ALA A 67 17.14 -0.20 10.29
C ALA A 67 16.38 -0.86 9.14
N ALA A 68 16.10 -0.07 8.11
CA ALA A 68 15.50 -0.55 6.89
C ALA A 68 16.07 0.18 5.66
N MET A 69 16.33 -0.58 4.61
CA MET A 69 16.74 -0.08 3.30
C MET A 69 15.68 -0.46 2.28
N SER A 70 15.06 0.54 1.67
CA SER A 70 14.17 0.36 0.51
C SER A 70 14.92 0.73 -0.76
N VAL A 71 14.89 -0.16 -1.75
CA VAL A 71 15.45 0.06 -3.08
C VAL A 71 14.29 0.22 -4.05
N ARG A 72 14.26 1.29 -4.85
CA ARG A 72 13.17 1.60 -5.77
C ARG A 72 13.19 0.76 -7.07
N VAL A 73 13.31 -0.55 -6.88
CA VAL A 73 13.39 -1.59 -7.90
C VAL A 73 12.66 -2.80 -7.34
N GLY A 74 11.73 -3.38 -8.11
CA GLY A 74 11.01 -4.58 -7.73
C GLY A 74 10.75 -5.48 -8.93
N SER A 75 9.73 -6.33 -8.82
CA SER A 75 9.41 -7.37 -9.80
C SER A 75 9.07 -6.85 -11.20
N VAL A 76 8.55 -5.62 -11.35
CA VAL A 76 8.32 -5.00 -12.68
C VAL A 76 9.61 -4.83 -13.47
N SER A 77 10.75 -4.76 -12.78
CA SER A 77 12.08 -4.61 -13.41
C SER A 77 12.69 -5.93 -13.87
N ASN A 78 12.08 -7.07 -13.55
CA ASN A 78 12.58 -8.39 -13.97
C ASN A 78 12.88 -8.38 -15.48
N PRO A 79 14.01 -8.94 -15.96
CA PRO A 79 14.24 -9.08 -17.39
C PRO A 79 13.21 -10.01 -18.01
N PRO A 80 12.84 -9.84 -19.29
CA PRO A 80 11.98 -10.79 -19.99
C PRO A 80 12.47 -12.24 -19.85
N GLY A 81 11.54 -13.13 -19.54
CA GLY A 81 11.80 -14.53 -19.24
C GLY A 81 12.35 -14.79 -17.83
N ARG A 82 13.00 -13.84 -17.15
CA ARG A 82 13.57 -14.02 -15.79
C ARG A 82 12.59 -13.55 -14.71
N ASP A 83 11.40 -14.09 -14.79
CA ASP A 83 10.32 -13.85 -13.84
C ASP A 83 10.74 -14.34 -12.44
N GLY A 84 10.64 -13.45 -11.44
CA GLY A 84 11.12 -13.68 -10.07
C GLY A 84 12.58 -13.30 -9.78
N LEU A 85 13.33 -12.73 -10.73
CA LEU A 85 14.75 -12.41 -10.50
C LEU A 85 15.00 -11.37 -9.40
N ALA A 86 14.12 -10.36 -9.26
CA ALA A 86 14.20 -9.37 -8.19
C ALA A 86 13.99 -10.02 -6.81
N HIS A 87 13.02 -10.93 -6.71
CA HIS A 87 12.77 -11.72 -5.50
C HIS A 87 13.93 -12.68 -5.22
N PHE A 88 14.49 -13.32 -6.24
CA PHE A 88 15.68 -14.16 -6.07
C PHE A 88 16.92 -13.35 -5.63
N LEU A 89 17.11 -12.13 -6.14
CA LEU A 89 18.15 -11.22 -5.67
C LEU A 89 18.00 -10.95 -4.16
N GLU A 90 16.78 -10.73 -3.69
CA GLU A 90 16.49 -10.53 -2.27
C GLU A 90 17.08 -11.65 -1.40
N HIS A 91 16.79 -12.91 -1.74
CA HIS A 91 17.37 -14.06 -1.05
C HIS A 91 18.89 -14.06 -1.11
N MET A 92 19.45 -13.82 -2.30
CA MET A 92 20.90 -13.89 -2.52
C MET A 92 21.69 -12.84 -1.73
N LEU A 93 21.09 -11.71 -1.31
CA LEU A 93 21.79 -10.74 -0.47
C LEU A 93 22.03 -11.22 0.96
N PHE A 94 21.25 -12.18 1.45
CA PHE A 94 21.51 -12.83 2.74
C PHE A 94 22.63 -13.88 2.64
N MET A 95 23.07 -14.26 1.44
CA MET A 95 24.01 -15.38 1.20
C MET A 95 25.49 -14.97 1.29
N GLY A 96 25.82 -14.15 2.28
CA GLY A 96 27.19 -13.74 2.58
C GLY A 96 27.72 -12.61 1.70
N THR A 97 28.67 -11.88 2.27
CA THR A 97 29.30 -10.69 1.69
C THR A 97 30.82 -10.79 1.82
N GLU A 98 31.59 -9.97 1.10
CA GLU A 98 33.06 -10.04 1.16
C GLU A 98 33.61 -9.87 2.59
N LYS A 99 33.04 -8.95 3.38
CA LYS A 99 33.43 -8.71 4.78
C LYS A 99 32.91 -9.78 5.75
N TYR A 100 31.74 -10.35 5.45
CA TYR A 100 31.07 -11.39 6.25
C TYR A 100 30.68 -12.57 5.36
N PRO A 101 31.62 -13.47 5.04
CA PRO A 101 31.42 -14.49 4.01
C PRO A 101 30.61 -15.70 4.47
N ASP A 102 30.42 -15.87 5.78
CA ASP A 102 29.54 -16.90 6.34
C ASP A 102 28.08 -16.49 6.14
N VAL A 103 27.28 -17.36 5.51
CA VAL A 103 25.90 -17.07 5.11
C VAL A 103 24.95 -16.92 6.28
N ASP A 104 25.24 -17.57 7.40
CA ASP A 104 24.39 -17.49 8.58
C ASP A 104 24.80 -16.33 9.49
N GLU A 105 25.91 -15.63 9.21
CA GLU A 105 26.47 -14.64 10.15
C GLU A 105 25.51 -13.47 10.39
N TYR A 106 24.87 -12.92 9.35
CA TYR A 106 23.93 -11.81 9.51
C TYR A 106 22.73 -12.21 10.36
N SER A 107 21.93 -13.18 9.92
CA SER A 107 20.72 -13.60 10.63
C SER A 107 21.04 -14.20 12.01
N SER A 108 22.15 -14.91 12.17
CA SER A 108 22.57 -15.43 13.48
C SER A 108 23.01 -14.30 14.42
N PHE A 109 23.68 -13.25 13.92
CA PHE A 109 24.02 -12.08 14.72
C PHE A 109 22.77 -11.36 15.22
N ILE A 110 21.80 -11.10 14.34
CA ILE A 110 20.52 -10.46 14.68
C ILE A 110 19.78 -11.28 15.76
N LYS A 111 19.58 -12.58 15.53
CA LYS A 111 18.86 -13.48 16.46
C LYS A 111 19.53 -13.59 17.83
N ARG A 112 20.86 -13.77 17.88
CA ARG A 112 21.61 -13.85 19.15
C ARG A 112 21.51 -12.56 19.98
N ASN A 113 21.26 -11.42 19.33
CA ASN A 113 21.06 -10.13 19.96
C ASN A 113 19.57 -9.76 20.12
N GLY A 114 18.67 -10.75 20.18
CA GLY A 114 17.24 -10.55 20.48
C GLY A 114 16.46 -9.82 19.38
N GLY A 115 17.02 -9.80 18.18
CA GLY A 115 16.45 -9.16 17.00
C GLY A 115 15.72 -10.13 16.07
N SER A 116 15.18 -9.56 15.01
CA SER A 116 14.66 -10.27 13.85
C SER A 116 14.98 -9.53 12.56
N ASP A 117 15.20 -10.27 11.49
CA ASP A 117 15.48 -9.77 10.15
C ASP A 117 14.48 -10.31 9.14
N ASN A 118 14.15 -9.52 8.12
CA ASN A 118 13.33 -9.95 7.00
C ASN A 118 13.53 -9.03 5.79
N ALA A 119 12.96 -9.43 4.66
CA ALA A 119 12.82 -8.60 3.48
C ALA A 119 11.51 -8.92 2.75
N PHE A 120 11.16 -8.07 1.78
CA PHE A 120 10.17 -8.42 0.77
C PHE A 120 10.41 -7.67 -0.54
N THR A 121 9.97 -8.29 -1.63
CA THR A 121 9.98 -7.72 -2.97
C THR A 121 8.55 -7.48 -3.43
N ALA A 122 8.22 -6.20 -3.62
CA ALA A 122 6.96 -5.76 -4.20
C ALA A 122 7.13 -5.49 -5.71
N ASP A 123 6.11 -4.90 -6.32
CA ASP A 123 6.09 -4.63 -7.76
C ASP A 123 7.23 -3.70 -8.18
N ASN A 124 7.44 -2.60 -7.47
CA ASN A 124 8.40 -1.54 -7.85
C ASN A 124 9.44 -1.21 -6.76
N GLN A 125 9.49 -2.02 -5.69
CA GLN A 125 10.45 -1.86 -4.60
C GLN A 125 10.85 -3.19 -3.97
N THR A 126 12.05 -3.24 -3.38
CA THR A 126 12.50 -4.31 -2.50
C THR A 126 12.99 -3.67 -1.20
N THR A 127 12.50 -4.15 -0.06
CA THR A 127 12.79 -3.59 1.25
C THR A 127 13.42 -4.64 2.15
N TYR A 128 14.57 -4.31 2.72
CA TYR A 128 15.28 -5.14 3.70
C TYR A 128 15.25 -4.44 5.04
N PHE A 129 14.99 -5.16 6.14
CA PHE A 129 14.88 -4.55 7.45
C PHE A 129 15.23 -5.51 8.58
N PHE A 130 15.61 -4.94 9.72
CA PHE A 130 15.81 -5.69 10.95
C PHE A 130 15.44 -4.85 12.18
N ASP A 131 15.15 -5.52 13.28
CA ASP A 131 15.30 -4.96 14.62
C ASP A 131 16.34 -5.74 15.43
N ILE A 132 16.87 -5.10 16.47
CA ILE A 132 17.90 -5.66 17.34
C ILE A 132 17.87 -4.95 18.71
N LYS A 133 18.42 -5.55 19.75
CA LYS A 133 18.74 -4.82 21.00
C LYS A 133 19.58 -3.59 20.70
N ALA A 134 19.24 -2.47 21.33
CA ALA A 134 19.81 -1.17 20.99
C ALA A 134 21.35 -1.14 21.05
N GLU A 135 21.97 -1.85 22.00
CA GLU A 135 23.43 -1.92 22.16
C GLU A 135 24.17 -2.57 20.99
N ALA A 136 23.47 -3.38 20.18
CA ALA A 136 24.05 -4.12 19.07
C ALA A 136 23.77 -3.48 17.70
N LEU A 137 23.23 -2.25 17.67
CA LEU A 137 22.86 -1.55 16.43
C LEU A 137 24.07 -1.33 15.50
N GLU A 138 25.16 -0.77 16.00
CA GLU A 138 26.30 -0.41 15.14
C GLU A 138 26.91 -1.63 14.40
N PRO A 139 27.21 -2.76 15.07
CA PRO A 139 27.70 -3.94 14.35
C PRO A 139 26.66 -4.59 13.44
N ALA A 140 25.36 -4.41 13.70
CA ALA A 140 24.29 -4.85 12.80
C ALA A 140 24.27 -4.00 11.51
N LEU A 141 24.36 -2.68 11.64
CA LEU A 141 24.45 -1.76 10.50
C LEU A 141 25.66 -2.08 9.61
N ASP A 142 26.79 -2.46 10.22
CA ASP A 142 28.00 -2.79 9.47
C ASP A 142 27.82 -4.04 8.59
N ARG A 143 27.15 -5.07 9.10
CA ARG A 143 26.79 -6.27 8.33
C ARG A 143 25.74 -5.95 7.26
N PHE A 144 24.71 -5.20 7.65
CA PHE A 144 23.59 -4.82 6.77
C PHE A 144 24.05 -4.00 5.56
N ALA A 145 24.96 -3.05 5.76
CA ALA A 145 25.51 -2.24 4.67
C ALA A 145 26.18 -3.08 3.57
N GLN A 146 26.79 -4.22 3.93
CA GLN A 146 27.53 -5.06 2.97
C GLN A 146 26.64 -5.68 1.90
N PHE A 147 25.33 -5.86 2.16
CA PHE A 147 24.36 -6.33 1.16
C PHE A 147 24.35 -5.40 -0.06
N PHE A 148 24.59 -4.11 0.17
CA PHE A 148 24.52 -3.04 -0.84
C PHE A 148 25.90 -2.61 -1.36
N ILE A 149 26.99 -3.18 -0.81
CA ILE A 149 28.38 -2.85 -1.18
C ILE A 149 29.01 -4.00 -1.97
N ALA A 150 29.09 -5.18 -1.36
CA ALA A 150 29.87 -6.31 -1.87
C ALA A 150 29.26 -7.68 -1.48
N PRO A 151 28.05 -8.01 -1.95
CA PRO A 151 27.49 -9.36 -1.84
C PRO A 151 28.27 -10.37 -2.70
N LEU A 152 28.45 -11.60 -2.20
CA LEU A 152 29.29 -12.61 -2.86
C LEU A 152 28.61 -13.27 -4.06
N PHE A 153 27.28 -13.43 -4.00
CA PHE A 153 26.52 -14.26 -4.95
C PHE A 153 27.18 -15.63 -5.15
N ASP A 154 27.54 -16.34 -4.06
CA ASP A 154 28.29 -17.58 -4.15
C ASP A 154 27.50 -18.63 -4.96
N ALA A 155 28.14 -19.19 -6.00
CA ALA A 155 27.53 -20.17 -6.89
C ALA A 155 26.98 -21.39 -6.15
N LYS A 156 27.57 -21.75 -5.00
CA LYS A 156 27.16 -22.91 -4.20
C LYS A 156 25.75 -22.78 -3.59
N TYR A 157 25.23 -21.56 -3.45
CA TYR A 157 23.90 -21.32 -2.87
C TYR A 157 22.83 -21.00 -3.90
N VAL A 158 23.20 -20.73 -5.15
CA VAL A 158 22.25 -20.34 -6.20
C VAL A 158 21.12 -21.36 -6.37
N GLU A 159 21.46 -22.65 -6.47
CA GLU A 159 20.47 -23.73 -6.58
C GLU A 159 19.64 -23.86 -5.30
N ARG A 160 20.26 -23.76 -4.13
CA ARG A 160 19.58 -23.85 -2.83
C ARG A 160 18.52 -22.75 -2.69
N GLU A 161 18.88 -21.50 -2.98
CA GLU A 161 17.98 -20.36 -2.87
C GLU A 161 16.90 -20.37 -3.97
N ALA A 162 17.19 -20.88 -5.18
CA ALA A 162 16.16 -21.05 -6.22
C ALA A 162 15.10 -22.08 -5.78
N ASN A 163 15.52 -23.14 -5.09
CA ASN A 163 14.60 -24.11 -4.47
C ASN A 163 13.81 -23.51 -3.30
N ALA A 164 14.39 -22.58 -2.53
CA ALA A 164 13.68 -21.85 -1.47
C ALA A 164 12.55 -21.00 -2.06
N VAL A 165 12.83 -20.18 -3.08
CA VAL A 165 11.83 -19.39 -3.81
C VAL A 165 10.73 -20.29 -4.39
N HIS A 166 11.10 -21.43 -4.97
CA HIS A 166 10.12 -22.38 -5.47
C HIS A 166 9.22 -22.97 -4.37
N SER A 167 9.80 -23.27 -3.20
CA SER A 167 9.04 -23.77 -2.04
C SER A 167 8.04 -22.73 -1.54
N GLU A 168 8.42 -21.45 -1.51
CA GLU A 168 7.49 -20.36 -1.17
C GLU A 168 6.34 -20.25 -2.17
N TYR A 169 6.63 -20.32 -3.46
CA TYR A 169 5.61 -20.39 -4.49
C TYR A 169 4.67 -21.60 -4.26
N GLN A 170 5.21 -22.79 -3.99
CA GLN A 170 4.43 -24.00 -3.73
C GLN A 170 3.51 -23.87 -2.51
N LEU A 171 3.99 -23.27 -1.42
CA LEU A 171 3.20 -23.02 -0.20
C LEU A 171 1.96 -22.15 -0.47
N LYS A 172 2.02 -21.31 -1.52
CA LYS A 172 0.99 -20.33 -1.86
C LYS A 172 0.06 -20.77 -3.01
N LEU A 173 0.27 -21.96 -3.59
CA LEU A 173 -0.52 -22.46 -4.73
C LEU A 173 -2.03 -22.54 -4.48
N LYS A 174 -2.43 -22.78 -3.23
CA LYS A 174 -3.83 -22.92 -2.80
C LYS A 174 -4.41 -21.67 -2.14
N GLU A 175 -3.66 -20.57 -2.08
CA GLU A 175 -4.18 -19.32 -1.53
C GLU A 175 -5.02 -18.59 -2.59
N ASP A 176 -6.33 -18.50 -2.38
CA ASP A 176 -7.26 -17.85 -3.33
C ASP A 176 -6.87 -16.41 -3.65
N SER A 177 -6.26 -15.66 -2.72
CA SER A 177 -5.76 -14.30 -3.01
C SER A 177 -4.73 -14.27 -4.13
N ARG A 178 -3.76 -15.21 -4.14
CA ARG A 178 -2.75 -15.34 -5.20
C ARG A 178 -3.37 -15.87 -6.50
N ARG A 179 -4.33 -16.78 -6.38
CA ARG A 179 -5.05 -17.35 -7.52
C ARG A 179 -5.88 -16.29 -8.26
N ILE A 180 -6.60 -15.46 -7.51
CA ILE A 180 -7.39 -14.35 -8.05
C ILE A 180 -6.47 -13.32 -8.72
N ASP A 181 -5.39 -12.88 -8.06
CA ASP A 181 -4.39 -11.97 -8.66
C ASP A 181 -3.81 -12.52 -9.98
N ALA A 182 -3.46 -13.81 -10.02
CA ALA A 182 -2.93 -14.45 -11.22
C ALA A 182 -3.95 -14.49 -12.38
N ALA A 183 -5.23 -14.72 -12.08
CA ALA A 183 -6.31 -14.71 -13.06
C ALA A 183 -6.63 -13.29 -13.54
N GLU A 184 -6.67 -12.30 -12.65
CA GLU A 184 -6.85 -10.88 -12.99
C GLU A 184 -5.73 -10.37 -13.91
N LYS A 185 -4.48 -10.77 -13.66
CA LYS A 185 -3.34 -10.42 -14.53
C LYS A 185 -3.49 -10.94 -15.97
N GLN A 186 -4.34 -11.93 -16.22
CA GLN A 186 -4.59 -12.43 -17.58
C GLN A 186 -5.39 -11.45 -18.43
N SER A 187 -6.10 -10.47 -17.83
CA SER A 187 -6.78 -9.40 -18.56
C SER A 187 -5.90 -8.18 -18.81
N TYR A 188 -4.74 -8.11 -18.15
CA TYR A 188 -3.82 -6.99 -18.32
C TYR A 188 -3.25 -6.97 -19.74
N ASN A 189 -2.78 -5.81 -20.17
CA ASN A 189 -1.96 -5.67 -21.36
C ASN A 189 -0.73 -6.59 -21.27
N PRO A 190 -0.55 -7.56 -22.18
CA PRO A 190 0.59 -8.49 -22.14
C PRO A 190 1.96 -7.81 -22.28
N ALA A 191 2.01 -6.59 -22.86
CA ALA A 191 3.24 -5.80 -22.92
C ALA A 191 3.61 -5.16 -21.57
N SER A 192 2.64 -5.04 -20.66
CA SER A 192 2.88 -4.49 -19.33
C SER A 192 3.70 -5.47 -18.48
N PRO A 193 4.78 -5.02 -17.83
CA PRO A 193 5.51 -5.83 -16.86
C PRO A 193 4.65 -6.37 -15.73
N TYR A 194 3.54 -5.70 -15.37
CA TYR A 194 2.60 -6.14 -14.34
C TYR A 194 1.82 -7.41 -14.67
N ALA A 195 1.76 -7.80 -15.96
CA ALA A 195 1.12 -9.05 -16.38
C ALA A 195 1.97 -10.30 -16.11
N ARG A 196 3.23 -10.12 -15.67
CA ARG A 196 4.21 -11.20 -15.52
C ARG A 196 4.14 -11.91 -14.17
N PHE A 197 4.81 -13.05 -14.09
CA PHE A 197 4.87 -13.84 -12.87
C PHE A 197 5.95 -13.31 -11.93
N PHE A 198 5.54 -12.54 -10.93
CA PHE A 198 6.49 -11.86 -10.03
C PHE A 198 7.18 -12.75 -9.00
N VAL A 199 6.56 -13.86 -8.61
CA VAL A 199 7.09 -14.71 -7.52
C VAL A 199 8.35 -15.47 -7.96
N GLY A 200 8.35 -15.99 -9.18
CA GLY A 200 9.38 -16.90 -9.67
C GLY A 200 9.18 -18.34 -9.23
N ASN A 201 9.78 -19.27 -9.97
CA ASN A 201 9.84 -20.69 -9.65
C ASN A 201 11.08 -21.33 -10.31
N LEU A 202 11.26 -22.64 -10.16
CA LEU A 202 12.40 -23.33 -10.78
C LEU A 202 12.44 -23.20 -12.32
N ASP A 203 11.29 -23.08 -12.99
CA ASP A 203 11.25 -22.95 -14.45
C ASP A 203 11.74 -21.55 -14.89
N THR A 204 11.28 -20.49 -14.23
CA THR A 204 11.65 -19.11 -14.58
C THR A 204 13.06 -18.74 -14.11
N LEU A 205 13.54 -19.40 -13.06
CA LEU A 205 14.88 -19.24 -12.50
C LEU A 205 15.89 -20.31 -12.97
N ALA A 206 15.52 -21.22 -13.89
CA ALA A 206 16.46 -22.22 -14.41
C ALA A 206 17.62 -21.59 -15.20
N ASP A 207 18.79 -22.24 -15.19
CA ASP A 207 19.84 -21.90 -16.15
C ASP A 207 19.38 -22.10 -17.60
N ARG A 208 19.86 -21.23 -18.49
CA ARG A 208 19.58 -21.24 -19.93
C ARG A 208 20.85 -21.50 -20.72
N GLN A 209 20.68 -21.86 -21.98
CA GLN A 209 21.79 -22.14 -22.89
C GLN A 209 22.75 -20.95 -23.04
N ASP A 210 22.22 -19.73 -22.99
CA ASP A 210 22.92 -18.47 -23.22
C ASP A 210 23.04 -17.58 -21.97
N SER A 211 22.46 -17.99 -20.83
CA SER A 211 22.42 -17.20 -19.61
C SER A 211 22.33 -18.06 -18.36
N ARG A 212 23.24 -17.83 -17.41
CA ARG A 212 23.26 -18.48 -16.10
C ARG A 212 22.50 -17.62 -15.10
N LEU A 213 21.70 -18.23 -14.21
CA LEU A 213 20.93 -17.50 -13.20
C LEU A 213 21.82 -16.58 -12.35
N ARG A 214 23.00 -17.08 -11.97
CA ARG A 214 23.98 -16.34 -11.18
C ARG A 214 24.45 -15.06 -11.88
N ASP A 215 24.75 -15.15 -13.17
CA ASP A 215 25.28 -14.00 -13.91
C ASP A 215 24.18 -12.95 -14.11
N ASP A 216 22.95 -13.40 -14.35
CA ASP A 216 21.78 -12.53 -14.47
C ASP A 216 21.48 -11.80 -13.16
N VAL A 217 21.52 -12.47 -12.00
CA VAL A 217 21.27 -11.80 -10.71
C VAL A 217 22.38 -10.78 -10.36
N ILE A 218 23.64 -11.09 -10.70
CA ILE A 218 24.76 -10.14 -10.56
C ILE A 218 24.58 -8.94 -11.49
N ALA A 219 24.20 -9.18 -12.75
CA ALA A 219 23.94 -8.12 -13.72
C ALA A 219 22.76 -7.24 -13.29
N PHE A 220 21.69 -7.86 -12.77
CA PHE A 220 20.53 -7.16 -12.23
C PHE A 220 20.92 -6.27 -11.05
N TYR A 221 21.66 -6.80 -10.06
CA TYR A 221 22.19 -6.02 -8.94
C TYR A 221 23.05 -4.85 -9.41
N LYS A 222 24.02 -5.10 -10.30
CA LYS A 222 24.91 -4.06 -10.84
C LYS A 222 24.18 -3.01 -11.68
N LYS A 223 23.04 -3.34 -12.28
CA LYS A 223 22.24 -2.38 -13.06
C LYS A 223 21.34 -1.54 -12.17
N HIS A 224 20.74 -2.17 -11.16
CA HIS A 224 19.58 -1.62 -10.47
C HIS A 224 19.87 -1.17 -9.03
N TYR A 225 20.74 -1.85 -8.28
CA TYR A 225 20.99 -1.49 -6.87
C TYR A 225 21.94 -0.31 -6.82
N SER A 226 21.40 0.90 -6.77
CA SER A 226 22.16 2.15 -6.85
C SER A 226 21.75 3.10 -5.72
N ALA A 227 22.72 3.70 -5.06
CA ALA A 227 22.50 4.60 -3.91
C ALA A 227 21.49 5.72 -4.20
N ASN A 228 21.49 6.31 -5.40
CA ASN A 228 20.59 7.41 -5.78
C ASN A 228 19.09 7.05 -5.80
N ILE A 229 18.73 5.76 -5.76
CA ILE A 229 17.35 5.29 -5.69
C ILE A 229 17.06 4.45 -4.43
N MET A 230 17.90 4.62 -3.41
CA MET A 230 17.76 3.99 -2.11
C MET A 230 17.30 4.98 -1.04
N GLY A 231 16.42 4.51 -0.16
CA GLY A 231 15.99 5.18 1.05
C GLY A 231 16.37 4.34 2.27
N LEU A 232 17.19 4.88 3.15
CA LEU A 232 17.61 4.25 4.41
C LEU A 232 16.94 4.94 5.59
N THR A 233 16.36 4.18 6.52
CA THR A 233 15.98 4.69 7.82
C THR A 233 16.69 3.92 8.92
N VAL A 234 17.22 4.64 9.91
CA VAL A 234 17.88 4.06 11.10
C VAL A 234 17.21 4.61 12.34
N VAL A 235 16.72 3.72 13.20
CA VAL A 235 16.11 4.01 14.51
C VAL A 235 17.03 3.48 15.60
N GLY A 236 17.51 4.35 16.48
CA GLY A 236 18.41 3.97 17.58
C GLY A 236 18.20 4.83 18.81
N LYS A 237 18.79 4.41 19.93
CA LYS A 237 18.79 5.20 21.19
C LYS A 237 19.85 6.28 21.19
N GLU A 238 20.81 6.16 20.28
CA GLU A 238 21.96 7.04 20.18
C GLU A 238 21.56 8.44 19.70
N PRO A 239 22.30 9.49 20.11
CA PRO A 239 22.10 10.84 19.59
C PRO A 239 22.29 10.89 18.06
N LEU A 240 21.56 11.78 17.39
CA LEU A 240 21.64 11.97 15.93
C LEU A 240 23.07 12.10 15.38
N PRO A 241 24.02 12.83 16.02
CA PRO A 241 25.41 12.89 15.52
C PRO A 241 26.14 11.54 15.49
N VAL A 242 25.82 10.64 16.41
CA VAL A 242 26.41 9.28 16.46
C VAL A 242 25.82 8.43 15.33
N LEU A 243 24.48 8.41 15.21
CA LEU A 243 23.80 7.69 14.13
C LEU A 243 24.27 8.17 12.74
N LYS A 244 24.46 9.48 12.58
CA LYS A 244 24.99 10.09 11.37
C LYS A 244 26.38 9.57 11.04
N THR A 245 27.29 9.59 12.02
CA THR A 245 28.66 9.08 11.84
C THR A 245 28.66 7.62 11.39
N TRP A 246 27.84 6.77 12.04
CA TRP A 246 27.73 5.35 11.67
C TRP A 246 27.18 5.15 10.27
N VAL A 247 26.16 5.92 9.88
CA VAL A 247 25.59 5.82 8.54
C VAL A 247 26.58 6.30 7.48
N GLU A 248 27.24 7.45 7.71
CA GLU A 248 28.24 8.00 6.78
C GLU A 248 29.41 7.03 6.59
N ASP A 249 29.93 6.45 7.66
CA ASP A 249 31.00 5.45 7.63
C ASP A 249 30.61 4.20 6.82
N LYS A 250 29.41 3.67 7.07
CA LYS A 250 29.03 2.34 6.59
C LYS A 250 28.34 2.35 5.23
N PHE A 251 27.56 3.37 4.90
CA PHE A 251 26.71 3.38 3.70
C PHE A 251 27.22 4.29 2.58
N SER A 252 28.21 5.16 2.82
CA SER A 252 28.80 5.99 1.75
C SER A 252 29.53 5.16 0.68
N ALA A 253 29.94 3.94 1.02
CA ALA A 253 30.56 3.00 0.08
C ALA A 253 29.55 2.33 -0.88
N VAL A 254 28.24 2.47 -0.65
CA VAL A 254 27.23 1.96 -1.59
C VAL A 254 27.36 2.72 -2.91
N PRO A 255 27.53 2.04 -4.06
CA PRO A 255 27.81 2.70 -5.32
C PRO A 255 26.58 3.45 -5.85
N ASP A 256 26.80 4.70 -6.26
CA ASP A 256 25.86 5.42 -7.12
C ASP A 256 26.14 5.08 -8.58
N ARG A 257 25.26 4.27 -9.15
CA ARG A 257 25.28 3.83 -10.55
C ARG A 257 24.38 4.68 -11.44
N LYS A 258 23.81 5.77 -10.90
CA LYS A 258 22.86 6.66 -11.57
C LYS A 258 21.67 5.89 -12.16
N ALA A 259 21.21 4.86 -11.44
CA ALA A 259 20.10 4.05 -11.88
C ALA A 259 18.83 4.90 -11.96
N LYS A 260 17.94 4.53 -12.88
CA LYS A 260 16.63 5.15 -13.04
C LYS A 260 15.57 4.14 -12.59
N PRO A 261 14.64 4.53 -11.71
CA PRO A 261 13.51 3.68 -11.37
C PRO A 261 12.70 3.34 -12.64
N TYR A 262 12.04 2.19 -12.63
CA TYR A 262 11.11 1.84 -13.70
C TYR A 262 10.00 2.89 -13.81
N ARG A 263 9.67 3.27 -15.04
CA ARG A 263 8.56 4.15 -15.37
C ARG A 263 7.93 3.64 -16.66
N PRO A 264 6.65 3.23 -16.65
CA PRO A 264 6.03 2.67 -17.84
C PRO A 264 5.85 3.73 -18.93
N VAL A 265 6.00 3.33 -20.19
CA VAL A 265 5.44 4.07 -21.33
C VAL A 265 3.97 3.70 -21.55
N GLN A 266 3.24 4.47 -22.35
CA GLN A 266 1.79 4.29 -22.53
C GLN A 266 1.43 2.90 -23.07
N GLU A 267 2.29 2.33 -23.92
CA GLU A 267 2.14 1.00 -24.49
C GLU A 267 2.34 -0.12 -23.47
N GLU A 268 2.92 0.17 -22.31
CA GLU A 268 3.17 -0.75 -21.19
C GLU A 268 2.14 -0.59 -20.06
N PHE A 269 1.14 0.28 -20.26
CA PHE A 269 0.08 0.50 -19.29
C PHE A 269 -0.70 -0.78 -19.02
N ILE A 270 -1.08 -1.01 -17.75
CA ILE A 270 -1.76 -2.26 -17.34
C ILE A 270 -3.05 -2.55 -18.13
N TYR A 271 -3.75 -1.51 -18.58
CA TYR A 271 -4.87 -1.61 -19.51
C TYR A 271 -4.74 -0.54 -20.58
N LEU A 272 -4.92 -0.95 -21.84
CA LEU A 272 -5.14 -0.03 -22.95
C LEU A 272 -6.64 0.31 -23.04
N PRO A 273 -7.01 1.50 -23.53
CA PRO A 273 -8.41 1.87 -23.71
C PRO A 273 -9.21 0.87 -24.57
N SER A 274 -8.56 0.18 -25.51
CA SER A 274 -9.18 -0.85 -26.35
C SER A 274 -9.50 -2.16 -25.63
N GLN A 275 -8.92 -2.40 -24.46
CA GLN A 275 -9.21 -3.58 -23.63
C GLN A 275 -10.38 -3.36 -22.66
N LEU A 276 -10.86 -2.12 -22.53
CA LEU A 276 -11.91 -1.76 -21.59
C LEU A 276 -13.26 -1.52 -22.31
N PRO A 277 -14.38 -1.76 -21.63
CA PRO A 277 -14.50 -2.42 -20.33
C PRO A 277 -14.39 -3.95 -20.44
N VAL A 278 -13.95 -4.60 -19.36
CA VAL A 278 -13.68 -6.04 -19.31
C VAL A 278 -14.25 -6.67 -18.04
N GLU A 279 -14.67 -7.93 -18.17
CA GLU A 279 -15.11 -8.78 -17.07
C GLU A 279 -14.18 -10.00 -16.97
N VAL A 280 -13.82 -10.36 -15.74
CA VAL A 280 -12.98 -11.50 -15.38
C VAL A 280 -13.75 -12.36 -14.39
N ASP A 281 -14.17 -13.54 -14.82
CA ASP A 281 -14.76 -14.54 -13.92
C ASP A 281 -13.67 -15.46 -13.39
N VAL A 282 -13.65 -15.71 -12.08
CA VAL A 282 -12.64 -16.54 -11.44
C VAL A 282 -13.31 -17.58 -10.54
N ARG A 283 -12.98 -18.85 -10.75
CA ARG A 283 -13.45 -19.92 -9.85
C ARG A 283 -12.48 -20.07 -8.66
N PRO A 284 -12.91 -19.79 -7.42
CA PRO A 284 -12.09 -19.97 -6.22
C PRO A 284 -11.98 -21.45 -5.83
N LEU A 285 -11.08 -21.76 -4.89
CA LEU A 285 -11.04 -23.05 -4.19
C LEU A 285 -11.98 -23.09 -2.98
N LYS A 286 -12.06 -21.98 -2.24
CA LYS A 286 -12.98 -21.83 -1.12
C LYS A 286 -14.37 -21.40 -1.59
N GLU A 287 -15.37 -21.72 -0.77
CA GLU A 287 -16.72 -21.17 -0.93
C GLU A 287 -16.68 -19.67 -0.64
N MET A 288 -16.66 -18.85 -1.69
CA MET A 288 -16.63 -17.39 -1.58
C MET A 288 -17.28 -16.71 -2.78
N HIS A 289 -18.02 -15.63 -2.49
CA HIS A 289 -18.67 -14.81 -3.50
C HIS A 289 -18.15 -13.37 -3.34
N LYS A 290 -17.43 -12.87 -4.33
CA LYS A 290 -16.80 -11.55 -4.27
C LYS A 290 -16.92 -10.84 -5.61
N LEU A 291 -17.35 -9.59 -5.57
CA LEU A 291 -17.34 -8.68 -6.70
C LEU A 291 -16.29 -7.59 -6.48
N THR A 292 -15.42 -7.37 -7.46
CA THR A 292 -14.48 -6.26 -7.47
C THR A 292 -14.70 -5.42 -8.72
N LEU A 293 -14.98 -4.12 -8.53
CA LEU A 293 -15.18 -3.15 -9.59
C LEU A 293 -14.00 -2.18 -9.56
N ALA A 294 -13.11 -2.33 -10.54
CA ALA A 294 -11.83 -1.63 -10.61
C ALA A 294 -11.79 -0.63 -11.77
N PHE A 295 -11.11 0.49 -11.56
CA PHE A 295 -10.98 1.58 -12.53
C PHE A 295 -9.52 2.00 -12.66
N PRO A 296 -8.89 1.86 -13.84
CA PRO A 296 -7.58 2.42 -14.11
C PRO A 296 -7.59 3.96 -14.03
N ILE A 297 -6.73 4.50 -13.18
CA ILE A 297 -6.59 5.94 -12.91
C ILE A 297 -5.13 6.37 -13.10
N PRO A 298 -4.85 7.67 -13.32
CA PRO A 298 -3.50 8.19 -13.20
C PRO A 298 -3.03 8.05 -11.76
N SER A 299 -1.72 7.84 -11.55
CA SER A 299 -1.14 7.81 -10.21
C SER A 299 -1.47 9.09 -9.44
N GLN A 300 -1.93 8.93 -8.21
CA GLN A 300 -2.24 10.03 -7.28
C GLN A 300 -1.09 10.25 -6.28
N ARG A 301 0.06 9.61 -6.49
CA ARG A 301 1.23 9.72 -5.59
C ARG A 301 1.70 11.18 -5.43
N ALA A 302 1.70 11.96 -6.50
CA ALA A 302 2.04 13.38 -6.47
C ALA A 302 0.99 14.24 -5.72
N ASN A 303 -0.26 13.76 -5.65
CA ASN A 303 -1.40 14.45 -5.04
C ASN A 303 -1.60 14.07 -3.57
N TYR A 304 -0.54 13.67 -2.86
CA TYR A 304 -0.62 13.14 -1.49
C TYR A 304 -1.12 14.16 -0.46
N LYS A 305 -1.09 15.45 -0.77
CA LYS A 305 -1.59 16.53 0.09
C LYS A 305 -3.08 16.81 -0.07
N THR A 306 -3.65 16.47 -1.23
CA THR A 306 -5.08 16.66 -1.54
C THR A 306 -5.87 15.36 -1.36
N ARG A 307 -5.18 14.20 -1.44
CA ARG A 307 -5.69 12.84 -1.16
C ARG A 307 -7.01 12.49 -1.88
N PRO A 308 -7.07 12.62 -3.22
CA PRO A 308 -8.32 12.44 -3.95
C PRO A 308 -8.87 11.00 -3.88
N ILE A 309 -7.99 9.99 -3.86
CA ILE A 309 -8.41 8.58 -3.68
C ILE A 309 -9.12 8.43 -2.34
N ASP A 310 -8.49 8.87 -1.24
CA ASP A 310 -9.03 8.70 0.09
C ASP A 310 -10.33 9.49 0.28
N TYR A 311 -10.41 10.70 -0.28
CA TYR A 311 -11.65 11.49 -0.27
C TYR A 311 -12.80 10.70 -0.90
N VAL A 312 -12.62 10.25 -2.15
CA VAL A 312 -13.67 9.51 -2.88
C VAL A 312 -14.00 8.18 -2.21
N SER A 313 -12.99 7.44 -1.72
CA SER A 313 -13.19 6.15 -1.09
C SER A 313 -13.91 6.24 0.27
N ASN A 314 -13.70 7.31 1.04
CA ASN A 314 -14.43 7.51 2.30
C ASN A 314 -15.95 7.60 2.07
N PHE A 315 -16.39 8.17 0.94
CA PHE A 315 -17.83 8.25 0.63
C PHE A 315 -18.37 6.95 0.04
N ILE A 316 -17.69 6.36 -0.94
CA ILE A 316 -18.15 5.10 -1.54
C ILE A 316 -18.15 3.96 -0.51
N GLY A 317 -17.15 3.96 0.39
CA GLY A 317 -16.99 3.01 1.48
C GLY A 317 -17.74 3.38 2.76
N ASP A 318 -18.56 4.44 2.78
CA ASP A 318 -19.34 4.80 3.96
C ASP A 318 -20.35 3.69 4.30
N GLU A 319 -20.53 3.43 5.59
CA GLU A 319 -21.49 2.43 6.11
C GLU A 319 -22.69 3.08 6.81
N GLY A 320 -22.79 4.41 6.79
CA GLY A 320 -23.86 5.19 7.39
C GLY A 320 -25.22 4.99 6.70
N GLN A 321 -26.27 5.49 7.35
CA GLN A 321 -27.62 5.42 6.80
C GLN A 321 -27.71 6.16 5.45
N GLY A 322 -28.28 5.50 4.43
CA GLY A 322 -28.40 6.04 3.08
C GLY A 322 -27.16 5.85 2.20
N SER A 323 -26.08 5.26 2.73
CA SER A 323 -24.90 4.89 1.94
C SER A 323 -25.20 3.78 0.94
N LEU A 324 -24.27 3.57 0.01
CA LEU A 324 -24.28 2.42 -0.90
C LEU A 324 -24.29 1.10 -0.12
N TYR A 325 -23.45 0.99 0.92
CA TYR A 325 -23.41 -0.19 1.77
C TYR A 325 -24.76 -0.46 2.45
N ASP A 326 -25.36 0.55 3.07
CA ASP A 326 -26.65 0.42 3.77
C ASP A 326 -27.76 -0.08 2.84
N LEU A 327 -27.86 0.48 1.62
CA LEU A 327 -28.84 0.04 0.63
C LEU A 327 -28.64 -1.44 0.22
N LEU A 328 -27.42 -1.80 -0.18
CA LEU A 328 -27.12 -3.14 -0.66
C LEU A 328 -27.22 -4.19 0.46
N LYS A 329 -26.86 -3.81 1.69
CA LYS A 329 -26.99 -4.65 2.89
C LYS A 329 -28.46 -4.90 3.23
N LYS A 330 -29.32 -3.89 3.18
CA LYS A 330 -30.78 -4.03 3.41
C LYS A 330 -31.47 -4.93 2.39
N LYS A 331 -30.98 -4.93 1.14
CA LYS A 331 -31.43 -5.85 0.10
C LYS A 331 -30.94 -7.29 0.31
N GLY A 332 -30.02 -7.50 1.26
CA GLY A 332 -29.43 -8.82 1.53
C GLY A 332 -28.47 -9.27 0.44
N TRP A 333 -27.91 -8.35 -0.36
CA TRP A 333 -27.05 -8.67 -1.49
C TRP A 333 -25.56 -8.72 -1.13
N ILE A 334 -25.13 -7.97 -0.11
CA ILE A 334 -23.73 -7.95 0.33
C ILE A 334 -23.60 -8.16 1.84
N THR A 335 -22.41 -8.59 2.25
CA THR A 335 -22.02 -8.70 3.66
C THR A 335 -21.05 -7.63 4.09
N SER A 336 -20.21 -7.13 3.18
CA SER A 336 -19.26 -6.04 3.38
C SER A 336 -19.04 -5.26 2.08
N LEU A 337 -18.60 -4.01 2.21
CA LEU A 337 -18.15 -3.17 1.09
C LEU A 337 -16.87 -2.46 1.52
N SER A 338 -15.89 -2.36 0.63
CA SER A 338 -14.74 -1.49 0.80
C SER A 338 -14.43 -0.75 -0.49
N ALA A 339 -13.93 0.47 -0.36
CA ALA A 339 -13.45 1.27 -1.48
C ALA A 339 -12.06 1.80 -1.15
N GLY A 340 -11.23 1.99 -2.17
CA GLY A 340 -9.89 2.51 -2.01
C GLY A 340 -9.16 2.55 -3.33
N GLY A 341 -7.91 2.98 -3.31
CA GLY A 341 -7.08 2.96 -4.50
C GLY A 341 -5.62 2.77 -4.14
N GLN A 342 -4.86 2.32 -5.13
CA GLN A 342 -3.44 2.08 -5.00
C GLN A 342 -2.70 2.66 -6.19
N ASN A 343 -1.53 3.25 -5.92
CA ASN A 343 -0.59 3.66 -6.96
C ASN A 343 0.25 2.43 -7.32
N LEU A 344 0.19 2.00 -8.57
CA LEU A 344 1.03 0.91 -9.06
C LEU A 344 2.46 1.42 -9.29
N ASP A 345 2.57 2.64 -9.83
CA ASP A 345 3.82 3.35 -10.05
C ASP A 345 3.59 4.88 -10.01
N ASP A 346 4.52 5.65 -10.58
CA ASP A 346 4.45 7.12 -10.64
C ASP A 346 3.48 7.66 -11.69
N VAL A 347 2.98 6.82 -12.58
CA VAL A 347 2.17 7.17 -13.74
C VAL A 347 0.76 6.59 -13.61
N GLN A 348 0.64 5.38 -13.07
CA GLN A 348 -0.60 4.63 -13.04
C GLN A 348 -1.03 4.23 -11.62
N GLY A 349 -2.34 4.12 -11.45
CA GLY A 349 -2.97 3.55 -10.27
C GLY A 349 -4.30 2.88 -10.62
N VAL A 350 -4.93 2.31 -9.62
CA VAL A 350 -6.26 1.69 -9.73
C VAL A 350 -7.11 2.13 -8.56
N PHE A 351 -8.36 2.48 -8.82
CA PHE A 351 -9.39 2.66 -7.80
C PHE A 351 -10.29 1.42 -7.80
N ASN A 352 -10.54 0.83 -6.64
CA ASN A 352 -11.28 -0.41 -6.48
C ASN A 352 -12.46 -0.21 -5.53
N VAL A 353 -13.58 -0.84 -5.85
CA VAL A 353 -14.70 -1.10 -4.95
C VAL A 353 -14.89 -2.61 -4.85
N SER A 354 -14.69 -3.17 -3.66
CA SER A 354 -14.80 -4.61 -3.38
C SER A 354 -15.99 -4.90 -2.49
N MET A 355 -16.74 -5.94 -2.81
CA MET A 355 -17.91 -6.36 -2.04
C MET A 355 -17.88 -7.87 -1.86
N ASN A 356 -18.13 -8.34 -0.63
CA ASN A 356 -18.45 -9.74 -0.39
C ASN A 356 -19.94 -9.93 -0.61
N LEU A 357 -20.31 -10.78 -1.56
CA LEU A 357 -21.70 -11.02 -1.93
C LEU A 357 -22.34 -12.10 -1.04
N THR A 358 -23.65 -12.08 -0.94
CA THR A 358 -24.45 -13.24 -0.53
C THR A 358 -24.76 -14.11 -1.75
N GLU A 359 -25.27 -15.32 -1.56
CA GLU A 359 -25.79 -16.17 -2.64
C GLU A 359 -26.83 -15.42 -3.50
N THR A 360 -27.74 -14.67 -2.86
CA THR A 360 -28.70 -13.82 -3.56
C THR A 360 -28.00 -12.67 -4.29
N GLY A 361 -26.97 -12.07 -3.71
CA GLY A 361 -26.20 -10.98 -4.31
C GLY A 361 -25.53 -11.36 -5.62
N VAL A 362 -25.06 -12.60 -5.77
CA VAL A 362 -24.49 -13.12 -7.03
C VAL A 362 -25.49 -13.00 -8.19
N GLN A 363 -26.78 -13.14 -7.92
CA GLN A 363 -27.85 -13.04 -8.92
C GLN A 363 -28.16 -11.58 -9.32
N HIS A 364 -27.65 -10.59 -8.58
CA HIS A 364 -27.94 -9.17 -8.73
C HIS A 364 -26.68 -8.32 -9.00
N VAL A 365 -25.62 -8.93 -9.56
CA VAL A 365 -24.35 -8.24 -9.85
C VAL A 365 -24.56 -7.00 -10.74
N SER A 366 -25.47 -7.07 -11.72
CA SER A 366 -25.74 -5.92 -12.60
C SER A 366 -26.40 -4.77 -11.84
N GLU A 367 -27.38 -5.05 -10.99
CA GLU A 367 -28.08 -4.05 -10.18
C GLU A 367 -27.18 -3.47 -9.08
N ILE A 368 -26.34 -4.29 -8.46
CA ILE A 368 -25.29 -3.82 -7.53
C ILE A 368 -24.38 -2.82 -8.23
N THR A 369 -23.91 -3.17 -9.44
CA THR A 369 -23.03 -2.32 -10.25
C THR A 369 -23.73 -1.02 -10.66
N GLN A 370 -25.01 -1.09 -11.03
CA GLN A 370 -25.83 0.09 -11.31
C GLN A 370 -25.92 1.02 -10.09
N HIS A 371 -26.19 0.49 -8.90
CA HIS A 371 -26.26 1.29 -7.68
C HIS A 371 -24.93 1.96 -7.34
N LEU A 372 -23.79 1.31 -7.60
CA LEU A 372 -22.48 1.96 -7.47
C LEU A 372 -22.36 3.18 -8.40
N PHE A 373 -22.73 3.04 -9.68
CA PHE A 373 -22.63 4.17 -10.62
C PHE A 373 -23.61 5.30 -10.29
N THR A 374 -24.82 4.98 -9.83
CA THR A 374 -25.75 5.99 -9.30
C THR A 374 -25.16 6.72 -8.10
N TYR A 375 -24.47 6.02 -7.19
CA TYR A 375 -23.81 6.66 -6.05
C TYR A 375 -22.62 7.53 -6.47
N ILE A 376 -21.83 7.08 -7.45
CA ILE A 376 -20.74 7.88 -8.04
C ILE A 376 -21.29 9.16 -8.68
N ASP A 377 -22.42 9.10 -9.38
CA ASP A 377 -23.05 10.27 -9.98
C ASP A 377 -23.62 11.23 -8.92
N LEU A 378 -24.18 10.70 -7.82
CA LEU A 378 -24.54 11.51 -6.65
C LEU A 378 -23.32 12.26 -6.09
N LEU A 379 -22.19 11.57 -5.95
CA LEU A 379 -20.94 12.15 -5.45
C LEU A 379 -20.38 13.22 -6.40
N LYS A 380 -20.44 13.01 -7.72
CA LYS A 380 -20.06 14.03 -8.72
C LYS A 380 -20.92 15.29 -8.62
N ASN A 381 -22.22 15.13 -8.40
CA ASN A 381 -23.16 16.25 -8.42
C ASN A 381 -23.24 17.02 -7.10
N GLN A 382 -23.02 16.35 -5.96
CA GLN A 382 -23.29 16.92 -4.63
C GLN A 382 -22.17 16.69 -3.60
N GLY A 383 -21.10 15.97 -3.97
CA GLY A 383 -20.12 15.47 -3.01
C GLY A 383 -18.80 16.20 -2.95
N ILE A 384 -18.52 17.10 -3.90
CA ILE A 384 -17.27 17.87 -3.95
C ILE A 384 -17.49 19.19 -3.20
N GLU A 385 -17.41 19.13 -1.87
CA GLU A 385 -17.67 20.28 -0.99
C GLU A 385 -16.53 20.46 0.00
N GLN A 386 -16.07 21.70 0.18
CA GLN A 386 -14.92 21.99 1.03
C GLN A 386 -15.13 21.57 2.50
N TRP A 387 -16.34 21.72 3.03
CA TRP A 387 -16.62 21.35 4.43
C TRP A 387 -16.36 19.85 4.70
N ARG A 388 -16.57 19.00 3.70
CA ARG A 388 -16.30 17.55 3.79
C ARG A 388 -14.80 17.27 3.82
N PHE A 389 -14.04 18.02 3.02
CA PHE A 389 -12.58 17.96 3.05
C PHE A 389 -12.04 18.43 4.40
N ASP A 390 -12.56 19.54 4.92
CA ASP A 390 -12.17 20.10 6.21
C ASP A 390 -12.46 19.10 7.36
N GLU A 391 -13.56 18.36 7.27
CA GLU A 391 -13.91 17.29 8.20
C GLU A 391 -12.86 16.15 8.18
N LEU A 392 -12.52 15.64 6.99
CA LEU A 392 -11.47 14.62 6.82
C LEU A 392 -10.10 15.13 7.26
N SER A 393 -9.79 16.41 6.98
CA SER A 393 -8.56 17.06 7.40
C SER A 393 -8.45 17.15 8.91
N ARG A 394 -9.50 17.60 9.59
CA ARG A 394 -9.57 17.65 11.06
C ARG A 394 -9.36 16.27 11.67
N LYS A 395 -10.08 15.25 11.18
CA LYS A 395 -9.92 13.87 11.64
C LYS A 395 -8.49 13.39 11.47
N SER A 396 -7.91 13.53 10.28
CA SER A 396 -6.55 13.05 9.99
C SER A 396 -5.46 13.78 10.78
N THR A 397 -5.67 15.07 11.07
CA THR A 397 -4.78 15.87 11.91
C THR A 397 -4.78 15.37 13.35
N LEU A 398 -5.96 15.03 13.89
CA LEU A 398 -6.08 14.40 15.21
C LEU A 398 -5.41 13.02 15.23
N ASP A 399 -5.63 12.20 14.20
CA ASP A 399 -5.01 10.88 14.07
C ASP A 399 -3.48 10.98 14.06
N PHE A 400 -2.89 11.93 13.32
CA PHE A 400 -1.45 12.16 13.29
C PHE A 400 -0.93 12.72 14.63
N ARG A 401 -1.67 13.64 15.25
CA ARG A 401 -1.28 14.25 16.53
C ARG A 401 -1.19 13.20 17.64
N PHE A 402 -2.13 12.28 17.70
CA PHE A 402 -2.23 11.26 18.75
C PHE A 402 -1.85 9.87 18.27
N GLU A 403 -0.98 9.80 17.26
CA GLU A 403 -0.46 8.53 16.76
C GLU A 403 0.37 7.81 17.82
N GLU A 404 0.09 6.52 18.01
CA GLU A 404 0.80 5.69 18.96
C GLU A 404 2.16 5.24 18.40
N LYS A 405 3.14 5.03 19.30
CA LYS A 405 4.43 4.46 18.90
C LYS A 405 4.19 3.05 18.34
N MET A 406 4.83 2.75 17.22
CA MET A 406 4.86 1.41 16.62
C MET A 406 6.24 0.77 16.82
N PRO A 407 6.36 -0.57 16.65
CA PRO A 407 7.65 -1.25 16.75
C PRO A 407 8.71 -0.61 15.82
N ALA A 408 9.95 -0.51 16.30
CA ALA A 408 11.03 0.19 15.60
C ALA A 408 11.30 -0.35 14.19
N SER A 409 11.24 -1.67 14.00
CA SER A 409 11.37 -2.33 12.68
C SER A 409 10.31 -1.87 11.69
N ASN A 410 9.02 -1.92 12.09
CA ASN A 410 7.92 -1.45 11.24
C ASN A 410 8.06 0.04 10.93
N TYR A 411 8.49 0.84 11.92
CA TYR A 411 8.68 2.28 11.73
C TYR A 411 9.80 2.58 10.73
N ALA A 412 10.96 1.92 10.87
CA ALA A 412 12.07 2.06 9.94
C ALA A 412 11.68 1.65 8.52
N MET A 413 10.98 0.51 8.38
CA MET A 413 10.49 -0.01 7.10
C MET A 413 9.61 1.00 6.39
N ILE A 414 8.51 1.45 7.03
CA ILE A 414 7.56 2.41 6.44
C ILE A 414 8.25 3.71 6.03
N LEU A 415 9.16 4.23 6.87
CA LEU A 415 9.84 5.48 6.57
C LEU A 415 10.86 5.33 5.44
N SER A 416 11.56 4.20 5.35
CA SER A 416 12.50 3.92 4.26
C SER A 416 11.80 3.90 2.90
N GLU A 417 10.58 3.35 2.84
CA GLU A 417 9.75 3.35 1.63
C GLU A 417 9.26 4.77 1.30
N LYS A 418 8.82 5.52 2.31
CA LYS A 418 8.36 6.90 2.10
C LYS A 418 9.46 7.81 1.57
N LEU A 419 10.72 7.60 1.95
CA LEU A 419 11.87 8.34 1.41
C LEU A 419 12.04 8.18 -0.11
N LEU A 420 11.52 7.09 -0.70
CA LEU A 420 11.57 6.89 -2.15
C LEU A 420 10.66 7.85 -2.91
N HIS A 421 9.59 8.32 -2.26
CA HIS A 421 8.44 8.94 -2.93
C HIS A 421 8.11 10.35 -2.45
N TYR A 422 8.43 10.69 -1.20
CA TYR A 422 7.98 11.92 -0.57
C TYR A 422 9.15 12.82 -0.18
N PRO A 423 8.94 14.16 -0.13
CA PRO A 423 9.93 15.07 0.41
C PRO A 423 10.16 14.78 1.90
N ALA A 424 11.38 15.01 2.35
CA ALA A 424 11.79 14.79 3.74
C ALA A 424 10.94 15.55 4.76
N GLU A 425 10.48 16.75 4.42
CA GLU A 425 9.58 17.55 5.27
C GLU A 425 8.31 16.79 5.66
N ASP A 426 7.73 16.05 4.72
CA ASP A 426 6.46 15.36 4.89
C ASP A 426 6.61 13.86 5.16
N VAL A 427 7.82 13.32 5.27
CA VAL A 427 8.05 11.85 5.32
C VAL A 427 7.25 11.15 6.44
N LEU A 428 7.01 11.81 7.59
CA LEU A 428 6.24 11.22 8.69
C LEU A 428 4.73 11.25 8.45
N ARG A 429 4.25 12.26 7.72
CA ARG A 429 2.82 12.63 7.62
C ARG A 429 2.24 12.42 6.21
N ALA A 430 3.06 12.10 5.22
CA ALA A 430 2.65 11.71 3.88
C ALA A 430 1.73 10.48 3.97
N GLY A 431 0.60 10.53 3.25
CA GLY A 431 -0.47 9.53 3.35
C GLY A 431 -1.36 9.69 4.61
N LYS A 432 -1.20 10.77 5.38
CA LYS A 432 -2.07 11.12 6.52
C LYS A 432 -2.71 12.50 6.33
N ILE A 433 -1.97 13.48 5.85
CA ILE A 433 -2.46 14.87 5.78
C ILE A 433 -3.44 15.14 4.63
N TYR A 434 -4.47 15.92 4.92
CA TYR A 434 -5.24 16.69 3.94
C TYR A 434 -4.86 18.17 4.13
N ALA A 435 -3.96 18.67 3.30
CA ALA A 435 -3.36 19.99 3.45
C ALA A 435 -3.82 21.01 2.38
N GLU A 436 -4.23 20.53 1.20
CA GLU A 436 -4.56 21.37 0.05
C GLU A 436 -5.93 20.97 -0.50
N TRP A 437 -6.83 21.94 -0.69
CA TRP A 437 -8.16 21.73 -1.27
C TRP A 437 -8.13 22.03 -2.78
N GLU A 438 -8.23 20.98 -3.59
CA GLU A 438 -8.14 21.05 -5.05
C GLU A 438 -9.30 20.26 -5.70
N PRO A 439 -10.50 20.86 -5.80
CA PRO A 439 -11.70 20.16 -6.27
C PRO A 439 -11.57 19.63 -7.70
N ALA A 440 -10.79 20.29 -8.55
CA ALA A 440 -10.52 19.84 -9.92
C ALA A 440 -9.85 18.45 -9.98
N LEU A 441 -9.02 18.10 -8.99
CA LEU A 441 -8.41 16.77 -8.90
C LEU A 441 -9.44 15.70 -8.53
N LEU A 442 -10.44 16.03 -7.71
CA LEU A 442 -11.55 15.15 -7.36
C LEU A 442 -12.46 14.92 -8.58
N GLU A 443 -12.79 15.99 -9.30
CA GLU A 443 -13.54 15.91 -10.56
C GLU A 443 -12.82 15.04 -11.60
N ALA A 444 -11.51 15.26 -11.78
CA ALA A 444 -10.68 14.49 -12.69
C ALA A 444 -10.64 13.01 -12.29
N LEU A 445 -10.49 12.69 -10.99
CA LEU A 445 -10.54 11.31 -10.51
C LEU A 445 -11.91 10.69 -10.80
N LEU A 446 -13.02 11.34 -10.40
CA LEU A 446 -14.38 10.83 -10.60
C LEU A 446 -14.75 10.64 -12.09
N ALA A 447 -14.14 11.41 -13.00
CA ALA A 447 -14.31 11.23 -14.44
C ALA A 447 -13.72 9.90 -14.97
N HIS A 448 -12.83 9.25 -14.20
CA HIS A 448 -12.34 7.90 -14.50
C HIS A 448 -13.27 6.80 -13.98
N LEU A 449 -14.09 7.08 -12.96
CA LEU A 449 -15.01 6.11 -12.36
C LEU A 449 -16.30 6.07 -13.19
N ARG A 450 -16.23 5.39 -14.34
CA ARG A 450 -17.33 5.27 -15.31
C ARG A 450 -17.38 3.89 -15.98
N PRO A 451 -18.55 3.43 -16.45
CA PRO A 451 -18.73 2.09 -17.01
C PRO A 451 -17.72 1.71 -18.10
N GLU A 452 -17.32 2.65 -18.96
CA GLU A 452 -16.41 2.38 -20.08
C GLU A 452 -14.96 2.10 -19.66
N LYS A 453 -14.61 2.42 -18.41
CA LYS A 453 -13.28 2.15 -17.85
C LYS A 453 -13.29 1.01 -16.85
N LEU A 454 -14.40 0.29 -16.73
CA LEU A 454 -14.59 -0.75 -15.73
C LEU A 454 -13.77 -2.00 -16.07
N VAL A 455 -13.08 -2.49 -15.06
CA VAL A 455 -12.57 -3.86 -14.95
C VAL A 455 -13.38 -4.53 -13.85
N MET A 456 -14.21 -5.50 -14.21
CA MET A 456 -15.06 -6.21 -13.26
C MET A 456 -14.49 -7.60 -13.00
N THR A 457 -14.22 -7.95 -11.75
CA THR A 457 -13.86 -9.31 -11.36
C THR A 457 -14.98 -9.92 -10.53
N LEU A 458 -15.56 -11.03 -11.00
CA LEU A 458 -16.50 -11.85 -10.25
C LEU A 458 -15.81 -13.14 -9.81
N VAL A 459 -15.70 -13.34 -8.49
CA VAL A 459 -15.19 -14.58 -7.89
C VAL A 459 -16.36 -15.33 -7.29
N ASP A 460 -16.63 -16.52 -7.82
CA ASP A 460 -17.77 -17.33 -7.41
C ASP A 460 -17.54 -18.81 -7.81
N PRO A 461 -17.98 -19.81 -7.01
CA PRO A 461 -17.77 -21.23 -7.33
C PRO A 461 -18.44 -21.68 -8.64
N ASP A 462 -19.60 -21.09 -8.96
CA ASP A 462 -20.49 -21.49 -10.04
C ASP A 462 -20.30 -20.70 -11.34
N VAL A 463 -19.36 -19.76 -11.38
CA VAL A 463 -19.02 -19.06 -12.63
C VAL A 463 -18.55 -20.01 -13.72
N LYS A 464 -18.95 -19.67 -14.95
CA LYS A 464 -18.52 -20.37 -16.16
C LYS A 464 -17.13 -19.91 -16.53
N THR A 465 -16.21 -20.87 -16.65
CA THR A 465 -14.81 -20.64 -16.99
C THR A 465 -14.44 -21.42 -18.25
N ASP A 466 -13.55 -20.89 -19.07
CA ASP A 466 -13.12 -21.48 -20.35
C ASP A 466 -11.60 -21.56 -20.52
N LYS A 467 -10.85 -20.97 -19.60
CA LYS A 467 -9.38 -20.97 -19.55
C LYS A 467 -8.89 -21.42 -18.18
N VAL A 468 -7.62 -21.80 -18.14
CA VAL A 468 -6.91 -22.14 -16.90
C VAL A 468 -5.57 -21.40 -16.88
N GLU A 469 -5.33 -20.62 -15.82
CA GLU A 469 -4.10 -19.88 -15.63
C GLU A 469 -2.91 -20.83 -15.42
N ALA A 470 -1.75 -20.49 -15.98
CA ALA A 470 -0.64 -21.41 -16.16
C ALA A 470 0.07 -21.81 -14.85
N PHE A 471 0.28 -20.90 -13.92
CA PHE A 471 1.08 -21.13 -12.71
C PHE A 471 0.25 -21.72 -11.57
N TYR A 472 -0.87 -21.09 -11.22
CA TYR A 472 -1.72 -21.47 -10.10
C TYR A 472 -2.87 -22.40 -10.50
N LYS A 473 -3.02 -22.71 -11.79
CA LYS A 473 -4.07 -23.60 -12.32
C LYS A 473 -5.47 -23.12 -11.91
N VAL A 474 -5.72 -21.83 -12.16
CA VAL A 474 -6.96 -21.16 -11.78
C VAL A 474 -7.92 -21.18 -12.97
N PRO A 475 -9.10 -21.81 -12.88
CA PRO A 475 -10.10 -21.68 -13.92
C PRO A 475 -10.64 -20.25 -13.95
N TYR A 476 -10.65 -19.63 -15.13
CA TYR A 476 -11.13 -18.28 -15.32
C TYR A 476 -11.77 -18.09 -16.70
N ARG A 477 -12.45 -16.96 -16.89
CA ARG A 477 -12.94 -16.47 -18.19
C ARG A 477 -12.71 -14.97 -18.28
N ILE A 478 -12.42 -14.47 -19.48
CA ILE A 478 -12.34 -13.04 -19.76
C ILE A 478 -13.31 -12.72 -20.90
N SER A 479 -14.20 -11.77 -20.67
CA SER A 479 -15.17 -11.30 -21.65
C SER A 479 -15.23 -9.78 -21.69
N ARG A 480 -15.68 -9.22 -22.81
CA ARG A 480 -16.03 -7.80 -22.89
C ARG A 480 -17.42 -7.60 -22.29
N ILE A 481 -17.61 -6.49 -21.57
CA ILE A 481 -18.95 -6.12 -21.08
C ILE A 481 -19.77 -5.55 -22.23
N ASP A 482 -20.98 -6.07 -22.42
CA ASP A 482 -21.85 -5.71 -23.55
C ASP A 482 -22.38 -4.27 -23.46
N ASP A 483 -22.53 -3.63 -24.63
CA ASP A 483 -22.99 -2.23 -24.72
C ASP A 483 -24.39 -2.02 -24.12
N SER A 484 -25.26 -3.04 -24.16
CA SER A 484 -26.58 -3.00 -23.52
C SER A 484 -26.49 -2.93 -22.00
N GLN A 485 -25.54 -3.65 -21.40
CA GLN A 485 -25.32 -3.64 -19.96
C GLN A 485 -24.69 -2.29 -19.52
N LEU A 486 -23.73 -1.78 -20.30
CA LEU A 486 -23.20 -0.43 -20.08
C LEU A 486 -24.27 0.65 -20.15
N ALA A 487 -25.23 0.52 -21.07
CA ALA A 487 -26.35 1.46 -21.18
C ALA A 487 -27.29 1.40 -19.96
N GLN A 488 -27.51 0.21 -19.38
CA GLN A 488 -28.32 0.04 -18.17
C GLN A 488 -27.70 0.72 -16.94
N TRP A 489 -26.37 0.75 -16.86
CA TRP A 489 -25.67 1.37 -15.74
C TRP A 489 -25.58 2.90 -15.82
N LYS A 490 -25.89 3.49 -16.97
CA LYS A 490 -25.78 4.93 -17.21
C LYS A 490 -27.08 5.66 -16.91
N GLY A 491 -26.95 6.86 -16.34
CA GLY A 491 -28.03 7.85 -16.31
C GLY A 491 -29.20 7.51 -15.39
N VAL A 492 -29.05 6.49 -14.53
CA VAL A 492 -30.02 6.20 -13.47
C VAL A 492 -29.81 7.21 -12.34
N GLN A 493 -30.75 8.14 -12.22
CA GLN A 493 -30.78 9.11 -11.14
C GLN A 493 -31.07 8.41 -9.80
N ALA A 494 -30.47 8.90 -8.73
CA ALA A 494 -30.80 8.44 -7.39
C ALA A 494 -32.28 8.76 -7.09
N ASP A 495 -33.07 7.75 -6.78
CA ASP A 495 -34.51 7.83 -6.46
C ASP A 495 -34.78 8.24 -4.99
N GLY A 496 -33.78 8.84 -4.33
CA GLY A 496 -33.82 9.20 -2.91
C GLY A 496 -33.43 8.08 -1.95
N ALA A 497 -33.20 6.85 -2.43
CA ALA A 497 -32.71 5.75 -1.58
C ALA A 497 -31.24 5.88 -1.18
N LEU A 498 -30.45 6.62 -1.97
CA LEU A 498 -29.04 6.90 -1.72
C LEU A 498 -28.85 8.36 -1.29
N ALA A 499 -28.00 8.57 -0.30
CA ALA A 499 -27.64 9.89 0.22
C ALA A 499 -26.15 9.95 0.58
N LEU A 500 -25.57 11.15 0.49
CA LEU A 500 -24.23 11.40 1.02
C LEU A 500 -24.29 11.56 2.55
N PRO A 501 -23.21 11.20 3.27
CA PRO A 501 -23.15 11.36 4.72
C PRO A 501 -23.39 12.81 5.14
N ARG A 502 -24.03 12.98 6.29
CA ARG A 502 -24.16 14.28 6.99
C ARG A 502 -22.88 14.58 7.79
N PRO A 503 -22.67 15.83 8.24
CA PRO A 503 -21.53 16.15 9.10
C PRO A 503 -21.43 15.19 10.30
N ASN A 504 -20.23 14.68 10.55
CA ASN A 504 -19.98 13.68 11.59
C ASN A 504 -19.94 14.34 12.98
N PRO A 505 -20.95 14.11 13.86
CA PRO A 505 -20.99 14.74 15.17
C PRO A 505 -20.02 14.12 16.18
N PHE A 506 -19.30 13.05 15.81
CA PHE A 506 -18.40 12.30 16.70
C PHE A 506 -16.92 12.67 16.55
N ILE A 507 -16.58 13.67 15.72
CA ILE A 507 -15.20 14.15 15.62
C ILE A 507 -14.87 14.93 16.91
N PRO A 508 -13.84 14.52 17.67
CA PRO A 508 -13.54 15.15 18.96
C PRO A 508 -13.21 16.64 18.83
N GLU A 509 -13.84 17.46 19.67
CA GLU A 509 -13.55 18.89 19.78
C GLU A 509 -12.65 19.23 20.97
N HIS A 510 -12.83 18.47 22.05
CA HIS A 510 -12.08 18.63 23.29
C HIS A 510 -11.10 17.48 23.43
N VAL A 511 -9.81 17.80 23.30
CA VAL A 511 -8.70 16.84 23.32
C VAL A 511 -7.69 17.15 24.40
N GLU A 512 -8.07 17.98 25.38
CA GLU A 512 -7.25 18.32 26.52
C GLU A 512 -7.06 17.11 27.44
N ILE A 513 -5.81 16.85 27.85
CA ILE A 513 -5.50 15.81 28.82
C ILE A 513 -5.90 16.28 30.21
N LYS A 514 -6.72 15.47 30.90
CA LYS A 514 -7.09 15.76 32.29
C LYS A 514 -5.87 15.60 33.20
N PRO A 515 -5.66 16.52 34.17
CA PRO A 515 -4.58 16.39 35.15
C PRO A 515 -4.60 15.04 35.86
N LEU A 516 -3.42 14.47 36.11
CA LEU A 516 -3.29 13.23 36.86
C LEU A 516 -3.76 13.47 38.30
N VAL A 517 -4.82 12.77 38.71
CA VAL A 517 -5.38 12.86 40.07
C VAL A 517 -4.60 11.92 41.00
N GLN A 518 -4.38 10.69 40.56
CA GLN A 518 -3.65 9.68 41.33
C GLN A 518 -2.89 8.75 40.39
N ALA A 519 -1.56 8.71 40.54
CA ALA A 519 -0.72 7.74 39.84
C ALA A 519 -0.86 6.37 40.51
N THR A 520 -1.16 5.34 39.73
CA THR A 520 -1.22 3.95 40.21
C THR A 520 -0.46 3.05 39.27
N GLN A 521 0.14 1.98 39.81
CA GLN A 521 0.85 0.97 39.00
C GLN A 521 -0.09 -0.08 38.42
N ALA A 522 -1.29 -0.24 38.99
CA ALA A 522 -2.31 -1.19 38.56
C ALA A 522 -3.72 -0.60 38.77
N PRO A 523 -4.75 -1.13 38.07
CA PRO A 523 -6.12 -0.67 38.23
C PRO A 523 -6.64 -0.78 39.67
N LEU A 524 -7.31 0.26 40.14
CA LEU A 524 -7.98 0.30 41.43
C LEU A 524 -9.37 -0.31 41.31
N ALA A 525 -9.73 -1.22 42.22
CA ALA A 525 -11.12 -1.64 42.37
C ALA A 525 -11.91 -0.51 43.05
N LEU A 526 -12.79 0.15 42.30
CA LEU A 526 -13.67 1.19 42.83
C LEU A 526 -14.96 0.60 43.44
N GLU A 527 -15.44 -0.50 42.86
CA GLU A 527 -16.62 -1.22 43.33
C GLU A 527 -16.34 -2.73 43.28
N LYS A 528 -16.73 -3.43 44.34
CA LYS A 528 -16.68 -4.88 44.41
C LYS A 528 -17.86 -5.37 45.23
N GLU A 529 -19.03 -5.39 44.60
CA GLU A 529 -20.26 -5.93 45.16
C GLU A 529 -20.62 -7.27 44.49
N GLN A 530 -21.56 -8.01 45.08
CA GLN A 530 -21.94 -9.32 44.56
C GLN A 530 -22.58 -9.17 43.16
N GLY A 531 -21.82 -9.48 42.11
CA GLY A 531 -22.26 -9.39 40.72
C GLY A 531 -21.72 -8.17 39.95
N ASN A 532 -21.08 -7.20 40.62
CA ASN A 532 -20.52 -6.00 40.00
C ASN A 532 -19.06 -5.78 40.41
N MET A 533 -18.17 -5.64 39.42
CA MET A 533 -16.78 -5.27 39.65
C MET A 533 -16.41 -4.10 38.74
N LEU A 534 -16.03 -2.97 39.34
CA LEU A 534 -15.54 -1.80 38.62
C LEU A 534 -14.07 -1.57 38.93
N TRP A 535 -13.26 -1.57 37.87
CA TRP A 535 -11.84 -1.27 37.93
C TRP A 535 -11.56 0.03 37.18
N TYR A 536 -10.69 0.87 37.73
CA TYR A 536 -10.31 2.15 37.14
C TYR A 536 -8.82 2.41 37.27
N GLN A 537 -8.21 2.91 36.19
CA GLN A 537 -6.86 3.45 36.19
C GLN A 537 -6.85 4.69 35.31
N GLN A 538 -6.33 5.81 35.84
CA GLN A 538 -6.01 6.96 35.01
C GLN A 538 -4.67 6.71 34.31
N ASP A 539 -4.60 6.93 33.00
CA ASP A 539 -3.35 6.86 32.25
C ASP A 539 -2.31 7.83 32.82
N ASN A 540 -1.10 7.33 33.05
CA ASN A 540 0.06 8.08 33.51
C ASN A 540 1.31 7.81 32.65
N GLN A 541 1.14 7.15 31.49
CA GLN A 541 2.24 6.76 30.61
C GLN A 541 2.14 7.44 29.24
N PHE A 542 0.98 7.39 28.60
CA PHE A 542 0.83 7.76 27.20
C PHE A 542 0.42 9.22 27.01
N ALA A 543 -0.33 9.78 27.98
CA ALA A 543 -0.82 11.16 27.97
C ALA A 543 -1.55 11.53 26.68
N VAL A 544 -2.37 10.61 26.16
CA VAL A 544 -3.22 10.79 24.98
C VAL A 544 -4.69 10.94 25.37
N PRO A 545 -5.52 11.68 24.61
CA PRO A 545 -6.93 11.92 24.94
C PRO A 545 -7.79 10.72 24.54
N ARG A 546 -7.44 9.54 25.07
CA ARG A 546 -8.12 8.26 24.83
C ARG A 546 -8.44 7.60 26.15
N ALA A 547 -9.52 6.84 26.17
CA ALA A 547 -9.89 5.97 27.28
C ALA A 547 -10.31 4.61 26.72
N VAL A 548 -9.96 3.55 27.43
CA VAL A 548 -10.36 2.19 27.08
C VAL A 548 -11.43 1.74 28.07
N PHE A 549 -12.62 1.42 27.56
CA PHE A 549 -13.71 0.89 28.35
C PHE A 549 -13.83 -0.61 28.05
N MET A 550 -13.67 -1.44 29.08
CA MET A 550 -13.84 -2.89 28.98
C MET A 550 -15.01 -3.33 29.86
N LEU A 551 -16.00 -3.99 29.26
CA LEU A 551 -17.14 -4.58 29.96
C LEU A 551 -17.16 -6.09 29.73
N THR A 552 -17.16 -6.85 30.82
CA THR A 552 -17.37 -8.30 30.78
C THR A 552 -18.70 -8.62 31.45
N LEU A 553 -19.61 -9.25 30.72
CA LEU A 553 -20.89 -9.73 31.25
C LEU A 553 -20.80 -11.24 31.45
N GLU A 554 -20.77 -11.67 32.72
CA GLU A 554 -20.79 -13.09 33.08
C GLU A 554 -22.23 -13.58 33.16
N LEU A 555 -22.73 -14.19 32.08
CA LEU A 555 -24.06 -14.77 32.01
C LEU A 555 -24.00 -16.29 32.18
N PRO A 556 -24.54 -16.86 33.28
CA PRO A 556 -24.57 -18.31 33.46
C PRO A 556 -25.30 -18.99 32.30
N GLY A 557 -24.69 -20.01 31.69
CA GLY A 557 -25.35 -20.82 30.67
C GLY A 557 -25.06 -20.47 29.21
N VAL A 558 -24.48 -19.30 28.93
CA VAL A 558 -24.17 -18.85 27.56
C VAL A 558 -23.07 -19.69 26.88
N ARG A 559 -22.30 -20.49 27.62
CA ARG A 559 -21.32 -21.41 27.04
C ARG A 559 -21.56 -22.88 27.37
N ASN A 560 -22.74 -23.21 27.91
CA ASN A 560 -23.00 -24.57 28.39
C ASN A 560 -23.25 -25.58 27.26
N THR A 561 -23.66 -25.12 26.08
CA THR A 561 -23.85 -25.97 24.90
C THR A 561 -23.51 -25.19 23.63
N ALA A 562 -23.14 -25.88 22.55
CA ALA A 562 -22.92 -25.27 21.23
C ALA A 562 -24.16 -24.60 20.62
N LYS A 563 -25.36 -24.85 21.17
CA LYS A 563 -26.61 -24.18 20.79
C LYS A 563 -26.84 -22.88 21.57
N LYS A 564 -26.17 -22.71 22.71
CA LYS A 564 -26.30 -21.55 23.62
C LYS A 564 -25.09 -20.62 23.56
N ALA A 565 -23.94 -21.13 23.10
CA ALA A 565 -22.75 -20.38 22.70
C ALA A 565 -22.94 -19.77 21.31
#